data_AF-V2V100-F1
#
_entry.id   AF-V2V100-F1
#
_cell.length_a   1.000
_cell.length_b   1.000
_cell.length_c   1.000
_cell.angle_alpha   90.00
_cell.angle_beta   90.00
_cell.angle_gamma   90.00
#
_symmetry.space_group_name_H-M   'P 1'
#
loop_
_entity.id
_entity.type
_entity.pdbx_description
1 polymer ?
#
loop_
_entity_poly.entity_id
_entity_poly.type
_entity_poly.pdbx_seq_one_letter_code
_entity_poly.pdbx_strand_id
1 'polypeptide(L)'
;MITLNFFYFLATALVINLTPGPAMLFIMNESIINGRRSAIKAALGIELGVLFYVAATAFGLSFFFQTFPIIYTCLEIVGILYLMILALKSWPRKKVAHTSHTYHIRTQPKYVFLKAMLITLLNPKIGLFFFSLLPQFVPQHATHVWPYLFGYGMLFNLSGLCVNISMAILAQHYFSRFSHSSPYLSYIPPLLFLVIALFAGYQVLDK
;
A
#
# COMPACT_ATOMS: atom_id res chain seq x y z
N MET A 1 -0.54 -17.23 19.96
CA MET A 1 0.90 -17.26 19.67
C MET A 1 1.13 -16.47 18.39
N ILE A 2 2.15 -15.60 18.35
CA ILE A 2 2.53 -14.87 17.13
C ILE A 2 3.15 -15.89 16.17
N THR A 3 2.57 -16.06 14.98
CA THR A 3 3.05 -17.02 13.97
C THR A 3 4.04 -16.37 13.01
N LEU A 4 4.80 -17.18 12.27
CA LEU A 4 5.73 -16.69 11.24
C LEU A 4 5.02 -15.82 10.18
N ASN A 5 3.76 -16.15 9.86
CA ASN A 5 2.91 -15.36 8.95
C ASN A 5 2.71 -13.91 9.40
N PHE A 6 2.67 -13.66 10.72
CA PHE A 6 2.54 -12.30 11.25
C PHE A 6 3.77 -11.44 10.90
N PHE A 7 4.98 -11.99 11.00
CA PHE A 7 6.19 -11.27 10.65
C PHE A 7 6.29 -11.01 9.14
N TYR A 8 5.88 -11.98 8.32
CA TYR A 8 5.80 -11.79 6.87
C TYR A 8 4.76 -10.73 6.49
N PHE A 9 3.60 -10.74 7.15
CA PHE A 9 2.60 -9.68 7.01
C PHE A 9 3.19 -8.32 7.36
N LEU A 10 3.84 -8.20 8.53
CA LEU A 10 4.38 -6.92 9.00
C LEU A 10 5.43 -6.37 8.04
N ALA A 11 6.35 -7.21 7.57
CA ALA A 11 7.35 -6.84 6.58
C ALA A 11 6.69 -6.37 5.27
N THR A 12 5.71 -7.14 4.78
CA THR A 12 4.96 -6.82 3.55
C THR A 12 4.19 -5.50 3.67
N ALA A 13 3.49 -5.30 4.78
CA ALA A 13 2.73 -4.08 5.06
C ALA A 13 3.63 -2.85 5.05
N LEU A 14 4.79 -2.93 5.72
CA LEU A 14 5.77 -1.85 5.74
C LEU A 14 6.32 -1.54 4.35
N VAL A 15 6.63 -2.57 3.55
CA VAL A 15 7.11 -2.40 2.17
C VAL A 15 6.08 -1.68 1.31
N ILE A 16 4.83 -2.11 1.38
CA ILE A 16 3.74 -1.53 0.59
C ILE A 16 3.47 -0.07 1.02
N ASN A 17 3.48 0.20 2.32
CA ASN A 17 3.24 1.53 2.87
C ASN A 17 4.40 2.50 2.61
N LEU A 18 5.65 2.03 2.69
CA LEU A 18 6.84 2.85 2.45
C LEU A 18 7.17 3.03 0.96
N THR A 19 6.69 2.14 0.08
CA THR A 19 6.90 2.28 -1.36
C THR A 19 6.02 3.40 -1.93
N PRO A 20 6.61 4.46 -2.52
CA PRO A 20 5.85 5.55 -3.10
C PRO A 20 4.91 5.03 -4.20
N GLY A 21 3.61 5.26 -4.01
CA GLY A 21 2.58 5.02 -5.02
C GLY A 21 1.69 6.26 -5.21
N PRO A 22 0.61 6.17 -5.98
CA PRO A 22 -0.27 7.31 -6.28
C PRO A 22 -0.77 8.05 -5.02
N ALA A 23 -1.15 7.31 -3.98
CA ALA A 23 -1.62 7.87 -2.70
C ALA A 23 -0.53 8.68 -1.98
N MET A 24 0.67 8.11 -1.78
CA MET A 24 1.78 8.82 -1.13
C MET A 24 2.24 10.02 -1.95
N LEU A 25 2.37 9.88 -3.28
CA LEU A 25 2.73 10.98 -4.18
C LEU A 25 1.72 12.12 -4.12
N PHE A 26 0.43 11.79 -3.98
CA PHE A 26 -0.61 12.79 -3.80
C PHE A 26 -0.44 13.56 -2.48
N ILE A 27 -0.17 12.89 -1.36
CA ILE A 27 0.12 13.55 -0.07
C ILE A 27 1.34 14.47 -0.18
N MET A 28 2.41 14.00 -0.82
CA MET A 28 3.63 14.78 -0.99
C MET A 28 3.37 16.05 -1.80
N ASN A 29 2.67 15.91 -2.92
CA ASN A 29 2.32 17.04 -3.78
C ASN A 29 1.40 18.03 -3.05
N GLU A 30 0.39 17.54 -2.33
CA GLU A 30 -0.48 18.38 -1.50
C GLU A 30 0.27 19.09 -0.38
N SER A 31 1.26 18.44 0.23
CA SER A 31 2.11 19.05 1.27
C SER A 31 2.94 20.19 0.69
N ILE A 32 3.52 20.00 -0.49
CA ILE A 32 4.35 21.01 -1.17
C ILE A 32 3.50 22.21 -1.63
N ILE A 33 2.36 21.96 -2.30
CA ILE A 33 1.54 23.01 -2.93
C ILE A 33 0.63 23.72 -1.93
N ASN A 34 -0.13 22.95 -1.13
CA ASN A 34 -1.23 23.44 -0.29
C ASN A 34 -0.93 23.37 1.22
N GLY A 35 0.24 22.85 1.59
CA GLY A 35 0.72 22.84 2.96
C GLY A 35 0.29 21.62 3.79
N ARG A 36 0.97 21.44 4.94
CA ARG A 36 0.77 20.29 5.85
C ARG A 36 -0.69 20.00 6.21
N ARG A 37 -1.51 21.04 6.42
CA ARG A 37 -2.92 20.87 6.79
C ARG A 37 -3.74 20.23 5.66
N SER A 38 -3.47 20.60 4.41
CA SER A 38 -4.09 19.96 3.23
C SER A 38 -3.63 18.50 3.12
N ALA A 39 -2.33 18.26 3.27
CA ALA A 39 -1.74 16.92 3.20
C ALA A 39 -2.24 15.98 4.30
N ILE A 40 -2.46 16.47 5.53
CA ILE A 40 -3.07 15.66 6.60
C ILE A 40 -4.50 15.27 6.23
N LYS A 41 -5.30 16.19 5.66
CA LYS A 41 -6.64 15.84 5.15
C LYS A 41 -6.57 14.79 4.04
N ALA A 42 -5.56 14.85 3.17
CA ALA A 42 -5.32 13.82 2.16
C ALA A 42 -4.99 12.47 2.81
N ALA A 43 -4.07 12.45 3.78
CA ALA A 43 -3.70 11.23 4.51
C ALA A 43 -4.93 10.57 5.17
N LEU A 44 -5.75 11.34 5.88
CA LEU A 44 -6.99 10.83 6.49
C LEU A 44 -7.98 10.29 5.45
N GLY A 45 -8.09 10.94 4.28
CA GLY A 45 -8.93 10.45 3.19
C GLY A 45 -8.41 9.13 2.61
N ILE A 46 -7.09 8.98 2.48
CA ILE A 46 -6.46 7.73 2.05
C ILE A 46 -6.76 6.60 3.05
N GLU A 47 -6.54 6.82 4.34
CA GLU A 47 -6.82 5.79 5.35
C GLU A 47 -8.30 5.43 5.44
N LEU A 48 -9.21 6.38 5.22
CA LEU A 48 -10.63 6.03 5.12
C LEU A 48 -10.88 5.11 3.91
N GLY A 49 -10.24 5.35 2.77
CA GLY A 49 -10.29 4.46 1.62
C GLY A 49 -9.72 3.07 1.92
N VAL A 50 -8.64 2.99 2.70
CA VAL A 50 -8.09 1.72 3.18
C VAL A 50 -9.09 0.99 4.08
N LEU A 51 -9.77 1.69 5.00
CA LEU A 51 -10.80 1.08 5.86
C LEU A 51 -11.95 0.45 5.07
N PHE A 52 -12.33 1.01 3.92
CA PHE A 52 -13.29 0.35 3.01
C PHE A 52 -12.75 -0.99 2.50
N TYR A 53 -11.46 -1.07 2.13
CA TYR A 53 -10.85 -2.34 1.76
C TYR A 53 -10.75 -3.31 2.93
N VAL A 54 -10.45 -2.83 4.15
CA VAL A 54 -10.46 -3.66 5.38
C VAL A 54 -11.83 -4.29 5.56
N ALA A 55 -12.90 -3.49 5.51
CA ALA A 55 -14.26 -3.96 5.68
C ALA A 55 -14.67 -4.93 4.55
N ALA A 56 -14.40 -4.56 3.30
CA ALA A 56 -14.73 -5.38 2.13
C ALA A 56 -13.99 -6.74 2.16
N THR A 57 -12.74 -6.76 2.60
CA THR A 57 -11.95 -7.99 2.67
C THR A 57 -12.38 -8.85 3.85
N ALA A 58 -12.48 -8.27 5.04
CA ALA A 58 -12.81 -9.01 6.25
C ALA A 58 -14.24 -9.58 6.20
N PHE A 59 -15.22 -8.78 5.78
CA PHE A 59 -16.63 -9.16 5.81
C PHE A 59 -17.16 -9.64 4.45
N GLY A 60 -16.66 -9.11 3.34
CA GLY A 60 -17.08 -9.49 1.99
C GLY A 60 -16.37 -10.74 1.47
N LEU A 61 -15.03 -10.74 1.44
CA LEU A 61 -14.28 -11.88 0.87
C LEU A 61 -14.38 -13.17 1.70
N SER A 62 -14.57 -13.07 3.02
CA SER A 62 -14.75 -14.26 3.87
C SER A 62 -15.90 -15.16 3.42
N PHE A 63 -16.96 -14.60 2.83
CA PHE A 63 -18.07 -15.36 2.24
C PHE A 63 -17.71 -15.96 0.87
N PHE A 64 -16.97 -15.21 0.04
CA PHE A 64 -16.55 -15.66 -1.28
C PHE A 64 -15.55 -16.82 -1.24
N PHE A 65 -14.65 -16.88 -0.24
CA PHE A 65 -13.67 -17.97 -0.14
C PHE A 65 -14.30 -19.35 -0.02
N GLN A 66 -15.40 -19.47 0.72
CA GLN A 66 -16.07 -20.75 0.91
C GLN A 66 -16.91 -21.14 -0.32
N THR A 67 -17.34 -20.15 -1.11
CA THR A 67 -18.32 -20.35 -2.18
C THR A 67 -17.68 -20.47 -3.56
N PHE A 68 -16.60 -19.73 -3.84
CA PHE A 68 -15.97 -19.65 -5.17
C PHE A 68 -14.44 -19.78 -5.14
N PRO A 69 -13.89 -21.00 -4.91
CA PRO A 69 -12.44 -21.22 -4.77
C PRO A 69 -11.62 -20.81 -6.01
N ILE A 70 -12.18 -20.97 -7.22
CA ILE A 70 -11.53 -20.62 -8.48
C ILE A 70 -11.29 -19.11 -8.58
N ILE A 71 -12.31 -18.30 -8.26
CA ILE A 71 -12.20 -16.82 -8.30
C ILE A 71 -11.12 -16.34 -7.32
N TYR A 72 -11.05 -16.96 -6.15
CA TYR A 72 -10.01 -16.66 -5.17
C TYR A 72 -8.61 -16.97 -5.71
N THR A 73 -8.41 -18.16 -6.25
CA THR A 73 -7.11 -18.56 -6.84
C THR A 73 -6.69 -17.60 -7.95
N CYS A 74 -7.63 -17.19 -8.82
CA CYS A 74 -7.36 -16.17 -9.84
C CYS A 74 -6.92 -14.84 -9.22
N LEU A 75 -7.60 -14.37 -8.17
CA LEU A 75 -7.21 -13.15 -7.46
C LEU A 75 -5.81 -13.26 -6.86
N GLU A 76 -5.46 -14.40 -6.23
CA GLU A 76 -4.12 -14.64 -5.68
C GLU A 76 -3.04 -14.52 -6.77
N ILE A 77 -3.25 -15.18 -7.92
CA ILE A 77 -2.34 -15.12 -9.07
C ILE A 77 -2.20 -13.68 -9.59
N VAL A 78 -3.30 -12.94 -9.73
CA VAL A 78 -3.26 -11.53 -10.17
C VAL A 78 -2.46 -10.67 -9.18
N GLY A 79 -2.61 -10.91 -7.87
CA GLY A 79 -1.84 -10.23 -6.84
C GLY A 79 -0.34 -10.49 -6.95
N ILE A 80 0.04 -11.75 -7.15
CA ILE A 80 1.44 -12.18 -7.33
C ILE A 80 2.05 -11.50 -8.56
N LEU A 81 1.37 -11.58 -9.71
CA LEU A 81 1.83 -10.95 -10.96
C LEU A 81 1.99 -9.44 -10.79
N TYR A 82 1.07 -8.80 -10.05
CA TYR A 82 1.17 -7.37 -9.80
C TYR A 82 2.33 -7.00 -8.88
N LEU A 83 2.65 -7.80 -7.86
CA LEU A 83 3.84 -7.59 -7.06
C LEU A 83 5.11 -7.73 -7.91
N MET A 84 5.17 -8.67 -8.85
CA MET A 84 6.27 -8.75 -9.81
C MET A 84 6.36 -7.49 -10.68
N ILE A 85 5.22 -6.97 -11.15
CA ILE A 85 5.17 -5.70 -11.88
C ILE A 85 5.69 -4.55 -11.01
N LEU A 86 5.31 -4.48 -9.73
CA LEU A 86 5.81 -3.47 -8.80
C LEU A 86 7.31 -3.63 -8.56
N ALA A 87 7.82 -4.85 -8.41
CA ALA A 87 9.25 -5.10 -8.30
C ALA A 87 10.01 -4.54 -9.50
N LEU A 88 9.53 -4.80 -10.72
CA LEU A 88 10.14 -4.29 -11.95
C LEU A 88 10.05 -2.75 -12.05
N LYS A 89 8.91 -2.17 -11.66
CA LYS A 89 8.70 -0.70 -11.68
C LYS A 89 9.50 0.04 -10.62
N SER A 90 9.76 -0.60 -9.48
CA SER A 90 10.53 -0.03 -8.38
C SER A 90 12.05 -0.21 -8.55
N TRP A 91 12.51 -0.88 -9.62
CA TRP A 91 13.93 -1.01 -9.90
C TRP A 91 14.55 0.38 -10.17
N PRO A 92 15.71 0.71 -9.57
CA PRO A 92 16.36 2.01 -9.79
C PRO A 92 16.65 2.26 -11.27
N ARG A 93 16.17 3.39 -11.79
CA ARG A 93 16.49 3.87 -13.15
C ARG A 93 17.44 5.05 -13.07
N LYS A 94 18.34 5.19 -14.05
CA LYS A 94 19.17 6.40 -14.20
C LYS A 94 18.23 7.62 -14.33
N LYS A 95 18.34 8.58 -13.42
CA LYS A 95 17.53 9.81 -13.42
C LYS A 95 17.82 10.59 -14.72
N VAL A 96 16.85 10.72 -15.61
CA VAL A 96 16.80 11.85 -16.55
C VAL A 96 16.15 12.99 -15.78
N ALA A 97 16.90 14.06 -15.55
CA ALA A 97 16.42 15.23 -14.83
C ALA A 97 15.34 15.93 -15.68
N HIS A 98 14.07 15.72 -15.35
CA HIS A 98 13.01 16.61 -15.80
C HIS A 98 12.80 17.67 -14.72
N THR A 99 13.42 18.82 -14.93
CA THR A 99 13.10 20.05 -14.20
C THR A 99 11.83 20.65 -14.79
N SER A 100 10.68 20.40 -14.17
CA SER A 100 9.47 21.20 -14.42
C SER A 100 9.22 22.08 -13.21
N HIS A 101 9.62 23.36 -13.31
CA HIS A 101 9.12 24.41 -12.43
C HIS A 101 7.74 24.84 -12.92
N THR A 102 6.69 24.30 -12.29
CA THR A 102 5.33 24.83 -12.43
C THR A 102 5.01 25.71 -11.22
N TYR A 103 4.83 27.01 -11.48
CA TYR A 103 4.24 27.93 -10.51
C TYR A 103 2.82 27.43 -10.18
N HIS A 104 2.64 26.85 -9.00
CA HIS A 104 1.32 26.39 -8.56
C HIS A 104 0.61 27.51 -7.78
N ILE A 105 -0.48 28.02 -8.35
CA ILE A 105 -1.45 28.86 -7.64
C ILE A 105 -2.03 28.02 -6.50
N ARG A 106 -1.96 28.54 -5.27
CA ARG A 106 -2.60 27.95 -4.06
C ARG A 106 -4.11 27.91 -4.24
N THR A 107 -4.63 26.87 -4.88
CA THR A 107 -6.05 26.53 -4.79
C THR A 107 -6.19 25.44 -3.74
N GLN A 108 -6.67 25.78 -2.53
CA GLN A 108 -7.08 24.75 -1.58
C GLN A 108 -8.21 23.95 -2.22
N PRO A 109 -8.02 22.66 -2.55
CA PRO A 109 -9.11 21.89 -3.12
C PRO A 109 -10.19 21.75 -2.04
N LYS A 110 -11.42 22.18 -2.32
CA LYS A 110 -12.55 22.04 -1.37
C LYS A 110 -12.82 20.57 -0.98
N TYR A 111 -12.24 19.61 -1.71
CA TYR A 111 -12.50 18.18 -1.59
C TYR A 111 -11.22 17.31 -1.50
N VAL A 112 -10.13 17.80 -0.90
CA VAL A 112 -8.87 17.02 -0.77
C VAL A 112 -9.10 15.64 -0.17
N PHE A 113 -9.86 15.58 0.92
CA PHE A 113 -10.17 14.33 1.62
C PHE A 113 -10.84 13.31 0.69
N LEU A 114 -11.93 13.70 0.02
CA LEU A 114 -12.68 12.82 -0.88
C LEU A 114 -11.83 12.40 -2.07
N LYS A 115 -11.06 13.32 -2.65
CA LYS A 115 -10.12 13.01 -3.74
C LYS A 115 -9.09 11.97 -3.31
N ALA A 116 -8.53 12.11 -2.10
CA ALA A 116 -7.55 11.17 -1.56
C ALA A 116 -8.16 9.77 -1.30
N MET A 117 -9.40 9.74 -0.80
CA MET A 117 -10.18 8.52 -0.65
C MET A 117 -10.38 7.82 -2.00
N LEU A 118 -10.83 8.55 -3.03
CA LEU A 118 -11.02 7.99 -4.38
C LEU A 118 -9.71 7.53 -5.01
N ILE A 119 -8.61 8.27 -4.85
CA ILE A 119 -7.28 7.84 -5.30
C ILE A 119 -6.92 6.49 -4.69
N THR A 120 -7.28 6.26 -3.42
CA THR A 120 -7.00 5.00 -2.72
C THR A 120 -7.91 3.88 -3.19
N LEU A 121 -9.22 4.13 -3.30
CA LEU A 121 -10.21 3.16 -3.77
C LEU A 121 -9.99 2.72 -5.22
N LEU A 122 -9.34 3.56 -6.03
CA LEU A 122 -8.96 3.24 -7.40
C LEU A 122 -7.51 2.78 -7.51
N ASN A 123 -6.80 2.61 -6.38
CA ASN A 123 -5.40 2.22 -6.39
C ASN A 123 -5.27 0.69 -6.50
N PRO A 124 -4.86 0.15 -7.66
CA PRO A 124 -4.71 -1.30 -7.82
C PRO A 124 -3.69 -1.88 -6.83
N LYS A 125 -2.71 -1.09 -6.34
CA LYS A 125 -1.76 -1.56 -5.32
C LYS A 125 -2.45 -1.94 -4.02
N ILE A 126 -3.37 -1.09 -3.56
CA ILE A 126 -4.07 -1.30 -2.29
C ILE A 126 -5.12 -2.39 -2.49
N GLY A 127 -5.91 -2.33 -3.56
CA GLY A 127 -6.90 -3.37 -3.85
C GLY A 127 -6.31 -4.77 -3.98
N LEU A 128 -5.21 -4.94 -4.71
CA LEU A 128 -4.57 -6.24 -4.88
C LEU A 128 -3.88 -6.72 -3.60
N PHE A 129 -3.31 -5.81 -2.80
CA PHE A 129 -2.84 -6.20 -1.47
C PHE A 129 -3.97 -6.78 -0.63
N PHE A 130 -5.08 -6.06 -0.52
CA PHE A 130 -6.20 -6.47 0.35
C PHE A 130 -6.92 -7.72 -0.16
N PHE A 131 -7.21 -7.82 -1.45
CA PHE A 131 -8.00 -8.93 -1.98
C PHE A 131 -7.20 -10.18 -2.30
N SER A 132 -5.91 -10.04 -2.62
CA SER A 132 -5.08 -11.18 -3.07
C SER A 132 -4.05 -11.59 -2.03
N LEU A 133 -3.39 -10.64 -1.37
CA LEU A 133 -2.22 -10.93 -0.54
C LEU A 133 -2.54 -11.02 0.96
N LEU A 134 -3.40 -10.14 1.47
CA LEU A 134 -3.79 -10.14 2.88
C LEU A 134 -4.34 -11.49 3.36
N PRO A 135 -5.17 -12.21 2.58
CA PRO A 135 -5.67 -13.54 2.97
C PRO A 135 -4.60 -14.60 3.16
N GLN A 136 -3.47 -14.47 2.47
CA GLN A 136 -2.37 -15.43 2.52
C GLN A 136 -1.64 -15.46 3.87
N PHE A 137 -1.78 -14.39 4.66
CA PHE A 137 -1.22 -14.35 6.01
C PHE A 137 -2.11 -15.03 7.05
N VAL A 138 -3.36 -15.37 6.72
CA VAL A 138 -4.28 -16.02 7.66
C VAL A 138 -3.78 -17.44 7.94
N PRO A 139 -3.70 -17.88 9.21
CA PRO A 139 -3.32 -19.25 9.53
C PRO A 139 -4.28 -20.28 8.91
N GLN A 140 -3.75 -21.34 8.30
CA GLN A 140 -4.55 -22.38 7.65
C GLN A 140 -5.56 -23.07 8.59
N HIS A 141 -5.25 -23.16 9.89
CA HIS A 141 -6.11 -23.75 10.91
C HIS A 141 -7.10 -22.76 11.54
N ALA A 142 -7.28 -21.56 10.97
CA ALA A 142 -8.19 -20.56 11.50
C ALA A 142 -9.66 -20.99 11.29
N THR A 143 -10.40 -21.23 12.39
CA THR A 143 -11.85 -21.52 12.35
C THR A 143 -12.65 -20.39 11.73
N HIS A 144 -12.26 -19.13 12.00
CA HIS A 144 -12.85 -17.94 11.41
C HIS A 144 -11.75 -17.07 10.81
N VAL A 145 -11.90 -16.75 9.52
CA VAL A 145 -10.91 -16.00 8.73
C VAL A 145 -11.02 -14.48 8.97
N TRP A 146 -12.25 -13.97 9.11
CA TRP A 146 -12.52 -12.53 9.20
C TRP A 146 -11.78 -11.78 10.33
N PRO A 147 -11.56 -12.33 11.55
CA PRO A 147 -10.85 -11.60 12.61
C PRO A 147 -9.39 -11.33 12.26
N TYR A 148 -8.75 -12.27 11.56
CA TYR A 148 -7.37 -12.12 11.09
C TYR A 148 -7.29 -11.06 9.99
N LEU A 149 -8.19 -11.11 9.01
CA LEU A 149 -8.27 -10.11 7.93
C LEU A 149 -8.54 -8.71 8.48
N PHE A 150 -9.47 -8.58 9.41
CA PHE A 150 -9.77 -7.30 10.05
C PHE A 150 -8.57 -6.79 10.86
N GLY A 151 -7.97 -7.64 11.70
CA GLY A 151 -6.82 -7.27 12.53
C GLY A 151 -5.60 -6.86 11.71
N TYR A 152 -5.22 -7.65 10.70
CA TYR A 152 -4.14 -7.31 9.78
C TYR A 152 -4.46 -6.07 8.95
N GLY A 153 -5.69 -5.94 8.47
CA GLY A 153 -6.15 -4.73 7.77
C GLY A 153 -6.03 -3.47 8.63
N MET A 154 -6.42 -3.54 9.91
CA MET A 154 -6.29 -2.42 10.84
C MET A 154 -4.84 -2.08 11.16
N LEU A 155 -3.96 -3.08 11.33
CA LEU A 155 -2.53 -2.84 11.50
C LEU A 155 -1.88 -2.20 10.27
N PHE A 156 -2.28 -2.64 9.07
CA PHE A 156 -1.86 -2.03 7.82
C PHE A 156 -2.30 -0.56 7.74
N ASN A 157 -3.55 -0.27 8.08
CA ASN A 157 -4.12 1.08 8.09
C ASN A 157 -3.44 1.99 9.13
N LEU A 158 -3.18 1.49 10.35
CA LEU A 158 -2.49 2.27 11.39
C LEU A 158 -1.03 2.58 11.01
N SER A 159 -0.31 1.59 10.48
CA SER A 159 1.06 1.81 9.99
C SER A 159 1.08 2.76 8.78
N GLY A 160 0.11 2.63 7.88
CA GLY A 160 -0.12 3.53 6.74
C GLY A 160 -0.35 4.97 7.20
N LEU A 161 -1.24 5.17 8.18
CA LEU A 161 -1.51 6.48 8.78
C LEU A 161 -0.23 7.11 9.32
N CYS A 162 0.58 6.36 10.09
CA CYS A 162 1.84 6.86 10.63
C CYS A 162 2.80 7.31 9.51
N VAL A 163 2.94 6.50 8.45
CA VAL A 163 3.79 6.83 7.28
C VAL A 163 3.24 8.06 6.56
N ASN A 164 1.95 8.10 6.27
CA ASN A 164 1.30 9.14 5.49
C ASN A 164 1.27 10.50 6.23
N ILE A 165 1.04 10.50 7.55
CA ILE A 165 1.16 11.70 8.37
C ILE A 165 2.62 12.18 8.44
N SER A 166 3.57 11.26 8.59
CA SER A 166 5.01 11.60 8.55
C SER A 166 5.37 12.27 7.22
N MET A 167 4.90 11.71 6.09
CA MET A 167 5.11 12.31 4.78
C MET A 167 4.40 13.67 4.64
N ALA A 168 3.18 13.81 5.14
CA ALA A 168 2.45 15.07 5.11
C ALA A 168 3.19 16.22 5.83
N ILE A 169 3.94 15.91 6.90
CA ILE A 169 4.71 16.88 7.69
C ILE A 169 6.12 17.08 7.11
N LEU A 170 6.81 16.00 6.75
CA LEU A 170 8.23 16.01 6.40
C LEU A 170 8.51 16.36 4.94
N ALA A 171 7.54 16.18 4.02
CA ALA A 171 7.76 16.41 2.59
C ALA A 171 8.26 17.83 2.27
N GLN A 172 7.79 18.86 2.99
CA GLN A 172 8.27 20.24 2.82
C GLN A 172 9.74 20.44 3.21
N HIS A 173 10.24 19.67 4.18
CA HIS A 173 11.58 19.87 4.76
C HIS A 173 12.63 18.93 4.17
N TYR A 174 12.22 17.71 3.78
CA TYR A 174 13.16 16.63 3.46
C TYR A 174 13.20 16.24 1.98
N PHE A 175 12.24 16.66 1.14
CA PHE A 175 12.23 16.24 -0.26
C PHE A 175 13.44 16.78 -1.06
N SER A 176 13.98 17.93 -0.67
CA SER A 176 15.23 18.47 -1.25
C SER A 176 16.48 17.69 -0.83
N ARG A 177 16.49 17.03 0.34
CA ARG A 177 17.65 16.28 0.86
C ARG A 177 17.60 14.78 0.58
N PHE A 178 16.41 14.19 0.40
CA PHE A 178 16.28 12.75 0.08
C PHE A 178 16.78 12.39 -1.33
N SER A 179 17.05 13.40 -2.17
CA SER A 179 17.67 13.23 -3.49
C SER A 179 19.09 12.63 -3.43
N HIS A 180 19.71 12.55 -2.24
CA HIS A 180 21.07 12.01 -2.02
C HIS A 180 21.11 10.75 -1.13
N SER A 181 19.99 10.03 -0.98
CA SER A 181 20.00 8.75 -0.28
C SER A 181 20.89 7.72 -1.02
N SER A 182 21.58 6.88 -0.24
CA SER A 182 22.53 5.88 -0.75
C SER A 182 21.92 5.07 -1.90
N PRO A 183 22.63 4.89 -3.04
CA PRO A 183 22.10 4.19 -4.21
C PRO A 183 21.64 2.77 -3.87
N TYR A 184 22.20 2.14 -2.84
CA TYR A 184 21.83 0.80 -2.38
C TYR A 184 20.41 0.73 -1.78
N LEU A 185 19.95 1.78 -1.08
CA LEU A 185 18.60 1.79 -0.47
C LEU A 185 17.49 1.75 -1.52
N SER A 186 17.77 2.21 -2.73
CA SER A 186 16.80 2.21 -3.83
C SER A 186 16.49 0.80 -4.37
N TYR A 187 17.32 -0.20 -4.06
CA TYR A 187 17.09 -1.61 -4.44
C TYR A 187 16.27 -2.39 -3.39
N ILE A 188 16.01 -1.82 -2.21
CA ILE A 188 15.27 -2.52 -1.14
C ILE A 188 13.82 -2.81 -1.55
N PRO A 189 13.01 -1.83 -2.00
CA PRO A 189 11.62 -2.08 -2.39
C PRO A 189 11.45 -3.15 -3.47
N PRO A 190 12.20 -3.13 -4.61
CA PRO A 190 11.99 -4.13 -5.65
C PRO A 190 12.37 -5.55 -5.22
N LEU A 191 13.44 -5.71 -4.41
CA LEU A 191 13.81 -7.01 -3.86
C LEU A 191 12.74 -7.55 -2.91
N LEU A 192 12.18 -6.69 -2.05
CA LEU A 192 11.13 -7.10 -1.14
C LEU A 192 9.85 -7.49 -1.89
N PHE A 193 9.45 -6.74 -2.92
CA PHE A 193 8.32 -7.14 -3.76
C PHE A 193 8.54 -8.50 -4.44
N LEU A 194 9.75 -8.78 -4.93
CA LEU A 194 10.11 -10.09 -5.50
C LEU A 194 10.02 -11.21 -4.46
N VAL A 195 10.61 -11.03 -3.28
CA VAL A 195 10.57 -12.04 -2.20
C VAL A 195 9.13 -12.31 -1.78
N ILE A 196 8.33 -11.26 -1.61
CA ILE A 196 6.91 -11.39 -1.23
C ILE A 196 6.12 -12.10 -2.34
N ALA A 197 6.37 -11.77 -3.62
CA ALA A 197 5.71 -12.42 -4.75
C ALA A 197 6.06 -13.93 -4.83
N LEU A 198 7.33 -14.29 -4.60
CA LEU A 198 7.78 -15.68 -4.60
C LEU A 198 7.18 -16.47 -3.43
N PHE A 199 7.16 -15.88 -2.23
CA PHE A 199 6.54 -16.49 -1.06
C PHE A 199 5.03 -16.72 -1.28
N ALA A 200 4.33 -15.71 -1.80
CA ALA A 200 2.93 -15.80 -2.16
C ALA A 200 2.68 -16.89 -3.21
N GLY A 201 3.53 -16.97 -4.24
CA GLY A 201 3.47 -18.01 -5.27
C GLY A 201 3.68 -19.41 -4.70
N TYR A 202 4.65 -19.58 -3.79
CA TYR A 202 4.86 -20.85 -3.10
C TYR A 202 3.61 -21.29 -2.33
N GLN A 203 2.99 -20.38 -1.56
CA GLN A 203 1.79 -20.70 -0.80
C GLN A 203 0.58 -21.07 -1.66
N VAL A 204 0.47 -20.54 -2.88
CA VAL A 204 -0.60 -20.91 -3.82
C VAL A 204 -0.36 -22.30 -4.41
N LEU A 205 0.90 -22.68 -4.67
CA LEU A 205 1.25 -23.99 -5.23
C LEU A 205 1.18 -25.13 -4.21
N ASP A 206 1.29 -24.83 -2.91
CA ASP A 206 1.30 -25.79 -1.79
C ASP A 206 -0.10 -26.02 -1.17
N LYS A 207 -1.17 -25.50 -1.79
CA LYS A 207 -2.59 -25.70 -1.41
C LYS A 207 -3.22 -26.85 -2.16
#